data_AF-A0A0K0DXJ8-F1
#
_entry.id   AF-A0A0K0DXJ8-F1
#
_cell.length_a   1.000
_cell.length_b   1.000
_cell.length_c   1.000
_cell.angle_alpha   90.00
_cell.angle_beta   90.00
_cell.angle_gamma   90.00
#
_symmetry.space_group_name_H-M   'P 1'
#
loop_
_entity.id
_entity.type
_entity.pdbx_description
1 polymer ?
#
loop_
_entity_poly.entity_id
_entity_poly.type
_entity_poly.pdbx_seq_one_letter_code
_entity_poly.pdbx_strand_id
1 'polypeptide(L)'
;MSRRSNNGQQEIRLYDNAVERDRLENLGELYGVINSIECLEKVFAGDYITKEEYQRECLKLLAQYKLMLRDTNIEGFIRKYRINCPLAMARIKEGKPVTINDGGSTALRIAQVTELFITFLDLLRLNTRDIDALYPTLSDLHDTINAMTTLPIDSEPKVKVAKWYTELSKMNASDTVSEEMAREMTFQLDNAYNDLKKILKS
;
A
#
# COMPACT_ATOMS: atom_id res chain seq x y z
N MET A 1 20.30 29.58 -56.61
CA MET A 1 21.32 28.62 -56.12
C MET A 1 21.18 28.50 -54.61
N SER A 2 20.90 27.29 -54.13
CA SER A 2 20.41 26.97 -52.77
C SER A 2 21.32 27.41 -51.62
N ARG A 3 20.72 28.12 -50.64
CA ARG A 3 21.24 28.23 -49.28
C ARG A 3 21.17 26.85 -48.62
N ARG A 4 22.34 26.21 -48.43
CA ARG A 4 22.49 25.04 -47.55
C ARG A 4 22.24 25.49 -46.10
N SER A 5 21.26 24.86 -45.44
CA SER A 5 20.92 25.10 -44.04
C SER A 5 22.03 24.53 -43.14
N ASN A 6 22.59 25.36 -42.26
CA ASN A 6 23.76 25.07 -41.42
C ASN A 6 23.37 24.31 -40.11
N ASN A 7 22.32 23.48 -40.14
CA ASN A 7 21.73 22.85 -38.96
C ASN A 7 22.44 21.58 -38.46
N GLY A 8 23.65 21.28 -38.94
CA GLY A 8 24.34 20.00 -38.69
C GLY A 8 25.42 19.99 -37.60
N GLN A 9 25.69 21.11 -36.93
CA GLN A 9 26.89 21.27 -36.08
C GLN A 9 26.64 21.88 -34.69
N GLN A 10 25.39 22.16 -34.30
CA GLN A 10 25.11 22.62 -32.94
C GLN A 10 24.80 21.43 -32.03
N GLU A 11 25.53 21.30 -30.92
CA GLU A 11 25.23 20.34 -29.87
C GLU A 11 23.81 20.57 -29.34
N ILE A 12 23.00 19.51 -29.30
CA ILE A 12 21.63 19.57 -28.80
C ILE A 12 21.71 19.58 -27.27
N ARG A 13 21.17 20.63 -26.64
CA ARG A 13 21.04 20.71 -25.19
C ARG A 13 19.87 19.84 -24.74
N LEU A 14 20.00 19.23 -23.57
CA LEU A 14 18.93 18.42 -22.97
C LEU A 14 17.81 19.27 -22.36
N TYR A 15 18.11 20.52 -22.00
CA TYR A 15 17.18 21.47 -21.37
C TYR A 15 17.46 22.89 -21.90
N ASP A 16 16.42 23.72 -21.94
CA ASP A 16 16.52 25.12 -22.34
C ASP A 16 16.60 26.08 -21.14
N ASN A 17 16.16 25.64 -19.96
CA ASN A 17 16.10 26.46 -18.75
C ASN A 17 16.35 25.63 -17.46
N ALA A 18 16.51 26.33 -16.34
CA ALA A 18 16.80 25.71 -15.04
C ALA A 18 15.68 24.77 -14.56
N VAL A 19 14.41 25.11 -14.81
CA VAL A 19 13.27 24.28 -14.40
C VAL A 19 13.26 22.94 -15.14
N GLU A 20 13.53 22.95 -16.45
CA GLU A 20 13.66 21.73 -17.24
C GLU A 20 14.86 20.89 -16.83
N ARG A 21 15.99 21.53 -16.52
CA ARG A 21 17.18 20.85 -15.99
C ARG A 21 16.83 20.12 -14.70
N ASP A 22 16.28 20.83 -13.72
CA ASP A 22 15.97 20.25 -12.40
C ASP A 22 14.94 19.10 -12.55
N ARG A 23 13.97 19.23 -13.47
CA ARG A 23 13.04 18.15 -13.81
C ARG A 23 13.74 16.94 -14.41
N LEU A 24 14.68 17.14 -15.34
CA LEU A 24 15.44 16.05 -15.96
C LEU A 24 16.41 15.39 -14.99
N GLU A 25 17.00 16.15 -14.07
CA GLU A 25 17.83 15.64 -12.98
C GLU A 25 17.01 14.71 -12.07
N ASN A 26 15.82 15.15 -11.61
CA ASN A 26 14.91 14.32 -10.82
C ASN A 26 14.50 13.03 -11.56
N LEU A 27 14.22 13.13 -12.86
CA LEU A 27 13.91 11.95 -13.69
C LEU A 27 15.13 11.03 -13.88
N GLY A 28 16.33 11.60 -13.98
CA GLY A 28 17.59 10.86 -14.04
C GLY A 28 17.87 10.10 -12.75
N GLU A 29 17.62 10.71 -11.60
CA GLU A 29 17.70 10.05 -10.29
C GLU A 29 16.70 8.89 -10.18
N LEU A 30 15.44 9.11 -10.57
CA LEU A 30 14.42 8.07 -10.59
C LEU A 30 14.82 6.90 -11.51
N TYR A 31 15.37 7.19 -12.70
CA TYR A 31 15.92 6.18 -13.60
C TYR A 31 17.04 5.39 -12.93
N GLY A 32 17.96 6.09 -12.26
CA GLY A 32 19.07 5.49 -11.52
C GLY A 32 18.59 4.52 -10.44
N VAL A 33 17.66 4.95 -9.58
CA VAL A 33 17.09 4.12 -8.51
C VAL A 33 16.44 2.85 -9.07
N ILE A 34 15.64 2.96 -10.14
CA ILE A 34 14.99 1.79 -10.76
C ILE A 34 16.03 0.78 -11.27
N ASN A 35 17.09 1.25 -11.95
CA ASN A 35 18.15 0.38 -12.43
C ASN A 35 18.97 -0.23 -11.28
N SER A 36 19.17 0.50 -10.17
CA SER A 36 19.80 -0.02 -8.97
C SER A 36 18.99 -1.15 -8.34
N ILE A 37 17.65 -1.02 -8.27
CA ILE A 37 16.78 -2.10 -7.79
C ILE A 37 16.89 -3.32 -8.73
N GLU A 38 16.85 -3.11 -10.04
CA GLU A 38 17.00 -4.18 -11.04
C GLU A 38 18.32 -4.94 -10.89
N CYS A 39 19.42 -4.20 -10.67
CA CYS A 39 20.74 -4.79 -10.42
C CYS A 39 20.76 -5.55 -9.09
N LEU A 40 20.22 -4.98 -8.02
CA LEU A 40 20.16 -5.60 -6.70
C LEU A 40 19.39 -6.93 -6.74
N GLU A 41 18.26 -6.99 -7.43
CA GLU A 41 17.49 -8.24 -7.60
C GLU A 41 18.30 -9.31 -8.35
N LYS A 42 19.08 -8.92 -9.38
CA LYS A 42 19.96 -9.86 -10.13
C LYS A 42 21.12 -10.37 -9.28
N VAL A 43 21.76 -9.48 -8.51
CA VAL A 43 22.86 -9.84 -7.61
C VAL A 43 22.36 -10.81 -6.53
N PHE A 44 21.18 -10.57 -5.95
CA PHE A 44 20.56 -11.48 -5.00
C PHE A 44 20.15 -12.81 -5.62
N ALA A 45 19.54 -12.80 -6.80
CA ALA A 45 19.18 -14.02 -7.53
C ALA A 45 20.41 -14.87 -7.93
N GLY A 46 21.56 -14.22 -8.12
CA GLY A 46 22.84 -14.87 -8.40
C GLY A 46 23.66 -15.26 -7.17
N ASP A 47 23.12 -15.10 -5.96
CA ASP A 47 23.78 -15.42 -4.68
C ASP A 47 25.11 -14.65 -4.44
N TYR A 48 25.20 -13.43 -4.98
CA TYR A 48 26.39 -12.56 -4.86
C TYR A 48 26.31 -11.58 -3.67
N ILE A 49 25.22 -11.59 -2.91
CA ILE A 49 24.96 -10.71 -1.77
C ILE A 49 24.21 -11.48 -0.69
N THR A 50 24.53 -11.25 0.58
CA THR A 50 23.84 -11.91 1.69
C THR A 50 22.37 -11.46 1.79
N LYS A 51 21.53 -12.30 2.40
CA LYS A 51 20.11 -11.99 2.62
C LYS A 51 19.92 -10.69 3.39
N GLU A 52 20.72 -10.47 4.43
CA GLU A 52 20.66 -9.31 5.32
C GLU A 52 21.06 -8.02 4.60
N GLU A 53 22.14 -8.07 3.81
CA GLU A 53 22.57 -6.93 2.98
C GLU A 53 21.53 -6.60 1.91
N TYR A 54 21.00 -7.61 1.22
CA TYR A 54 19.93 -7.45 0.24
C TYR A 54 18.71 -6.76 0.84
N GLN A 55 18.22 -7.23 2.00
CA GLN A 55 17.05 -6.64 2.65
C GLN A 55 17.25 -5.16 2.97
N ARG A 56 18.40 -4.81 3.55
CA ARG A 56 18.75 -3.43 3.92
C ARG A 56 18.80 -2.51 2.70
N GLU A 57 19.53 -2.91 1.65
CA GLU A 57 19.66 -2.07 0.45
C GLU A 57 18.36 -1.98 -0.35
N CYS A 58 17.58 -3.07 -0.40
CA CYS A 58 16.30 -3.09 -1.10
C CYS A 58 15.29 -2.16 -0.42
N LEU A 59 15.19 -2.18 0.92
CA LEU A 59 14.34 -1.26 1.67
C LEU A 59 14.74 0.20 1.46
N LYS A 60 16.05 0.49 1.45
CA LYS A 60 16.59 1.83 1.20
C LYS A 60 16.23 2.33 -0.20
N LEU A 61 16.44 1.53 -1.24
CA LEU A 61 16.12 1.89 -2.62
C LEU A 61 14.62 2.08 -2.82
N LEU A 62 13.77 1.23 -2.22
CA LEU A 62 12.32 1.39 -2.26
C LEU A 62 11.85 2.67 -1.58
N ALA A 63 12.47 3.06 -0.46
CA ALA A 63 12.17 4.33 0.20
C ALA A 63 12.56 5.53 -0.67
N GLN A 64 13.72 5.50 -1.32
CA GLN A 64 14.15 6.53 -2.27
C GLN A 64 13.19 6.65 -3.46
N TYR A 65 12.81 5.52 -4.06
CA TYR A 65 11.83 5.48 -5.14
C TYR A 65 10.52 6.17 -4.75
N LYS A 66 9.97 5.88 -3.56
CA LYS A 66 8.72 6.50 -3.07
C LYS A 66 8.84 8.01 -2.90
N LEU A 67 10.01 8.52 -2.47
CA LEU A 67 10.24 9.95 -2.34
C LEU A 67 10.28 10.65 -3.70
N MET A 68 10.89 10.03 -4.71
CA MET A 68 11.03 10.57 -6.06
C MET A 68 9.74 10.47 -6.90
N LEU A 69 8.88 9.49 -6.60
CA LEU A 69 7.67 9.24 -7.38
C LEU A 69 6.62 10.35 -7.26
N ARG A 70 6.59 11.13 -6.16
CA ARG A 70 5.47 12.01 -5.74
C ARG A 70 4.64 12.64 -6.87
N ASP A 71 5.28 13.35 -7.79
CA ASP A 71 4.60 14.06 -8.89
C ASP A 71 4.84 13.43 -10.28
N THR A 72 5.49 12.27 -10.35
CA THR A 72 5.89 11.62 -11.60
C THR A 72 4.92 10.51 -12.00
N ASN A 73 4.33 10.62 -13.20
CA ASN A 73 3.60 9.51 -13.82
C ASN A 73 4.58 8.39 -14.23
N ILE A 74 4.66 7.34 -13.40
CA ILE A 74 5.59 6.22 -13.60
C ILE A 74 5.34 5.45 -14.91
N GLU A 75 4.08 5.20 -15.28
CA GLU A 75 3.75 4.46 -16.50
C GLU A 75 4.19 5.24 -17.74
N GLY A 76 3.92 6.56 -17.74
CA GLY A 76 4.37 7.47 -18.77
C GLY A 76 5.90 7.54 -18.84
N PHE A 77 6.57 7.55 -17.68
CA PHE A 77 8.03 7.57 -17.58
C PHE A 77 8.67 6.30 -18.17
N ILE A 78 8.21 5.12 -17.75
CA ILE A 78 8.68 3.82 -18.23
C ILE A 78 8.50 3.71 -19.74
N ARG A 79 7.31 4.07 -20.25
CA ARG A 79 7.01 4.05 -21.68
C ARG A 79 7.90 5.02 -22.46
N LYS A 80 8.04 6.26 -21.97
CA LYS A 80 8.81 7.31 -22.65
C LYS A 80 10.29 6.96 -22.77
N TYR A 81 10.90 6.48 -21.69
CA TYR A 81 12.33 6.17 -21.65
C TYR A 81 12.66 4.69 -21.88
N ARG A 82 11.65 3.88 -22.26
CA ARG A 82 11.79 2.45 -22.58
C ARG A 82 12.53 1.66 -21.50
N ILE A 83 12.16 1.92 -20.24
CA ILE A 83 12.80 1.29 -19.09
C ILE A 83 12.47 -0.21 -19.08
N ASN A 84 13.51 -1.05 -19.18
CA ASN A 84 13.37 -2.51 -19.19
C ASN A 84 13.95 -3.11 -17.90
N CYS A 85 13.19 -2.98 -16.81
CA CYS A 85 13.60 -3.44 -15.48
C CYS A 85 12.48 -4.29 -14.83
N PRO A 86 12.20 -5.50 -15.37
CA PRO A 86 11.07 -6.31 -14.93
C PRO A 86 11.15 -6.73 -13.45
N LEU A 87 12.35 -7.00 -12.93
CA LEU A 87 12.54 -7.39 -11.53
C LEU A 87 12.32 -6.19 -10.61
N ALA A 88 12.83 -5.02 -10.99
CA ALA A 88 12.55 -3.79 -10.26
C ALA A 88 11.05 -3.48 -10.22
N MET A 89 10.34 -3.64 -11.34
CA MET A 89 8.89 -3.40 -11.39
C MET A 89 8.12 -4.34 -10.46
N ALA A 90 8.47 -5.63 -10.47
CA ALA A 90 7.88 -6.60 -9.53
C ALA A 90 8.16 -6.19 -8.08
N ARG A 91 9.41 -5.82 -7.75
CA ARG A 91 9.81 -5.39 -6.40
C ARG A 91 9.11 -4.11 -5.95
N ILE A 92 8.99 -3.13 -6.84
CA ILE A 92 8.30 -1.86 -6.58
C ILE A 92 6.82 -2.10 -6.34
N LYS A 93 6.18 -2.95 -7.15
CA LYS A 93 4.77 -3.33 -6.98
C LYS A 93 4.52 -4.00 -5.62
N GLU A 94 5.41 -4.89 -5.19
CA GLU A 94 5.34 -5.55 -3.87
C GLU A 94 5.68 -4.60 -2.70
N GLY A 95 6.59 -3.64 -2.92
CA GLY A 95 6.96 -2.62 -1.93
C GLY A 95 7.83 -3.13 -0.77
N LYS A 96 8.35 -4.36 -0.83
CA LYS A 96 9.21 -5.02 0.17
C LYS A 96 10.18 -6.00 -0.49
N PRO A 97 11.34 -6.36 0.10
CA PRO A 97 12.28 -7.35 -0.44
C PRO A 97 11.69 -8.77 -0.60
N VAL A 98 12.19 -9.59 -1.54
CA VAL A 98 11.64 -10.94 -1.83
C VAL A 98 11.72 -11.88 -0.62
N THR A 99 12.70 -11.63 0.22
CA THR A 99 13.05 -12.45 1.37
C THR A 99 12.16 -12.15 2.57
N ILE A 100 11.41 -11.04 2.55
CA ILE A 100 10.42 -10.73 3.56
C ILE A 100 9.12 -11.42 3.17
N ASN A 101 9.00 -12.65 3.63
CA ASN A 101 7.72 -13.34 3.63
C ASN A 101 6.87 -12.77 4.77
N ASP A 102 5.98 -11.84 4.43
CA ASP A 102 4.92 -11.40 5.33
C ASP A 102 3.97 -12.54 5.70
N GLY A 103 4.14 -13.77 5.21
CA GLY A 103 3.28 -14.91 5.58
C GLY A 103 3.04 -15.01 7.09
N GLY A 104 4.05 -14.75 7.92
CA GLY A 104 3.90 -14.69 9.38
C GLY A 104 3.12 -13.46 9.88
N SER A 105 3.48 -12.24 9.43
CA SER A 105 2.78 -11.02 9.86
C SER A 105 1.36 -10.94 9.30
N THR A 106 1.15 -11.35 8.06
CA THR A 106 -0.14 -11.45 7.39
C THR A 106 -1.01 -12.50 8.05
N ALA A 107 -0.50 -13.72 8.30
CA ALA A 107 -1.28 -14.74 9.01
C ALA A 107 -1.66 -14.27 10.42
N LEU A 108 -0.72 -13.63 11.14
CA LEU A 108 -0.98 -13.03 12.45
C LEU A 108 -2.06 -11.94 12.37
N ARG A 109 -1.97 -11.02 11.40
CA ARG A 109 -2.97 -9.97 11.18
C ARG A 109 -4.33 -10.54 10.79
N ILE A 110 -4.38 -11.54 9.92
CA ILE A 110 -5.61 -12.26 9.56
C ILE A 110 -6.24 -12.87 10.81
N ALA A 111 -5.43 -13.53 11.65
CA ALA A 111 -5.90 -14.11 12.91
C ALA A 111 -6.46 -13.04 13.85
N GLN A 112 -5.74 -11.93 14.04
CA GLN A 112 -6.19 -10.80 14.88
C GLN A 112 -7.49 -10.17 14.37
N VAL A 113 -7.60 -9.88 13.07
CA VAL A 113 -8.84 -9.34 12.48
C VAL A 113 -9.99 -10.33 12.64
N THR A 114 -9.73 -11.63 12.44
CA THR A 114 -10.73 -12.68 12.63
C THR A 114 -11.20 -12.76 14.08
N GLU A 115 -10.28 -12.72 15.04
CA GLU A 115 -10.57 -12.72 16.46
C GLU A 115 -11.40 -11.49 16.87
N LEU A 116 -11.02 -10.29 16.39
CA LEU A 116 -11.73 -9.04 16.67
C LEU A 116 -13.13 -9.01 16.05
N PHE A 117 -13.31 -9.52 14.84
CA PHE A 117 -14.64 -9.69 14.23
C PHE A 117 -15.53 -10.60 15.08
N ILE A 118 -15.02 -11.77 15.48
CA ILE A 118 -15.77 -12.74 16.29
C ILE A 118 -16.12 -12.11 17.64
N THR A 119 -15.14 -11.54 18.33
CA THR A 119 -15.31 -10.89 19.63
C THR A 119 -16.36 -9.79 19.56
N PHE A 120 -16.29 -8.91 18.57
CA PHE A 120 -17.26 -7.83 18.43
C PHE A 120 -18.68 -8.33 18.12
N LEU A 121 -18.81 -9.31 17.23
CA LEU A 121 -20.11 -9.94 16.92
C LEU A 121 -20.70 -10.65 18.15
N ASP A 122 -19.86 -11.28 18.97
CA ASP A 122 -20.30 -11.94 20.21
C ASP A 122 -20.75 -10.92 21.27
N LEU A 123 -20.07 -9.77 21.41
CA LEU A 123 -20.53 -8.68 22.28
C LEU A 123 -21.95 -8.23 21.90
N LEU A 124 -22.23 -8.04 20.62
CA LEU A 124 -23.56 -7.65 20.12
C LEU A 124 -24.62 -8.73 20.37
N ARG A 125 -24.26 -10.01 20.20
CA ARG A 125 -25.13 -11.17 20.44
C ARG A 125 -25.43 -11.40 21.92
N LEU A 126 -24.50 -11.04 22.80
CA LEU A 126 -24.68 -11.05 24.26
C LEU A 126 -25.49 -9.84 24.76
N ASN A 127 -26.11 -9.07 23.86
CA ASN A 127 -26.86 -7.85 24.17
C ASN A 127 -26.04 -6.76 24.87
N THR A 128 -24.73 -6.70 24.63
CA THR A 128 -23.91 -5.55 25.05
C THR A 128 -24.36 -4.33 24.24
N ARG A 129 -24.76 -3.25 24.93
CA ARG A 129 -25.25 -2.02 24.30
C ARG A 129 -24.41 -0.80 24.64
N ASP A 130 -23.64 -0.85 25.72
CA ASP A 130 -22.86 0.30 26.20
C ASP A 130 -21.72 0.61 25.23
N ILE A 131 -21.57 1.90 24.88
CA ILE A 131 -20.57 2.36 23.91
C ILE A 131 -19.15 2.14 24.42
N ASP A 132 -18.90 2.34 25.71
CA ASP A 132 -17.60 2.10 26.35
C ASP A 132 -17.15 0.64 26.31
N ALA A 133 -18.08 -0.31 26.24
CA ALA A 133 -17.81 -1.73 26.05
C ALA A 133 -17.60 -2.12 24.57
N LEU A 134 -18.34 -1.50 23.64
CA LEU A 134 -18.29 -1.83 22.22
C LEU A 134 -17.13 -1.11 21.49
N TYR A 135 -16.97 0.19 21.72
CA TYR A 135 -16.07 1.05 20.95
C TYR A 135 -14.60 0.60 20.96
N PRO A 136 -13.99 0.19 22.09
CA PRO A 136 -12.59 -0.25 22.11
C PRO A 136 -12.33 -1.41 21.15
N THR A 137 -13.18 -2.46 21.20
CA THR A 137 -13.05 -3.63 20.33
C THR A 137 -13.24 -3.25 18.85
N LEU A 138 -14.16 -2.33 18.54
CA LEU A 138 -14.37 -1.85 17.17
C LEU A 138 -13.19 -1.00 16.67
N SER A 139 -12.61 -0.17 17.54
CA SER A 139 -11.44 0.64 17.24
C SER A 139 -10.24 -0.26 16.90
N ASP A 140 -9.99 -1.28 17.72
CA ASP A 140 -8.93 -2.26 17.47
C ASP A 140 -9.17 -3.01 16.16
N LEU A 141 -10.42 -3.40 15.86
CA LEU A 141 -10.79 -4.02 14.59
C LEU A 141 -10.51 -3.09 13.41
N HIS A 142 -10.93 -1.82 13.51
CA HIS A 142 -10.74 -0.80 12.49
C HIS A 142 -9.25 -0.57 12.19
N ASP A 143 -8.43 -0.43 13.22
CA ASP A 143 -7.01 -0.16 13.04
C ASP A 143 -6.28 -1.38 12.49
N THR A 144 -6.61 -2.58 13.00
CA THR A 144 -6.00 -3.83 12.55
C THR A 144 -6.35 -4.15 11.09
N ILE A 145 -7.62 -4.00 10.70
CA ILE A 145 -8.06 -4.27 9.32
C ILE A 145 -7.46 -3.25 8.33
N ASN A 146 -7.37 -1.97 8.70
CA ASN A 146 -6.77 -0.95 7.84
C ASN A 146 -5.26 -1.14 7.66
N ALA A 147 -4.59 -1.68 8.68
CA ALA A 147 -3.17 -2.01 8.60
C ALA A 147 -2.88 -3.28 7.78
N MET A 148 -3.90 -4.04 7.34
CA MET A 148 -3.73 -5.14 6.38
C MET A 148 -3.52 -4.60 4.96
N THR A 149 -2.29 -4.72 4.46
CA THR A 149 -1.89 -4.37 3.09
C THR A 149 -2.33 -5.40 2.04
N THR A 150 -2.69 -6.61 2.47
CA THR A 150 -3.20 -7.68 1.59
C THR A 150 -4.62 -7.44 1.11
N LEU A 151 -5.37 -6.55 1.78
CA LEU A 151 -6.72 -6.19 1.38
C LEU A 151 -6.68 -4.89 0.54
N PRO A 152 -7.40 -4.84 -0.60
CA PRO A 152 -7.59 -3.61 -1.34
C PRO A 152 -8.02 -2.45 -0.43
N ILE A 153 -7.57 -1.24 -0.76
CA ILE A 153 -7.85 -0.03 0.02
C ILE A 153 -9.37 0.14 0.21
N ASP A 154 -10.15 -0.10 -0.85
CA ASP A 154 -11.60 0.02 -0.87
C ASP A 154 -12.33 -1.33 -0.74
N SER A 155 -11.72 -2.29 -0.04
CA SER A 155 -12.35 -3.59 0.17
C SER A 155 -13.61 -3.44 1.04
N GLU A 156 -14.68 -4.12 0.65
CA GLU A 156 -15.99 -4.10 1.33
C GLU A 156 -15.88 -4.28 2.86
N PRO A 157 -15.01 -5.16 3.41
CA PRO A 157 -14.85 -5.29 4.85
C PRO A 157 -14.32 -4.02 5.54
N LYS A 158 -13.35 -3.32 4.92
CA LYS A 158 -12.79 -2.06 5.46
C LYS A 158 -13.86 -0.97 5.48
N VAL A 159 -14.62 -0.83 4.39
CA VAL A 159 -15.68 0.17 4.25
C VAL A 159 -16.76 -0.02 5.31
N LYS A 160 -17.22 -1.26 5.52
CA LYS A 160 -18.25 -1.57 6.52
C LYS A 160 -17.78 -1.34 7.95
N VAL A 161 -16.55 -1.73 8.30
CA VAL A 161 -15.98 -1.47 9.63
C VAL A 161 -15.81 0.03 9.87
N ALA A 162 -15.27 0.76 8.89
CA ALA A 162 -15.07 2.22 8.98
C ALA A 162 -16.37 2.99 9.15
N LYS A 163 -17.45 2.56 8.48
CA LYS A 163 -18.80 3.13 8.68
C LYS A 163 -19.21 3.07 10.15
N TRP A 164 -19.13 1.89 10.77
CA TRP A 164 -19.56 1.73 12.16
C TRP A 164 -18.61 2.39 13.16
N TYR A 165 -17.30 2.34 12.90
CA TYR A 165 -16.32 3.09 13.69
C TYR A 165 -16.67 4.58 13.74
N THR A 166 -17.00 5.15 12.58
CA THR A 166 -17.41 6.56 12.46
C THR A 166 -18.72 6.82 13.20
N GLU A 167 -19.72 5.95 13.07
CA GLU A 167 -21.00 6.12 13.78
C GLU A 167 -20.84 6.04 15.30
N LEU A 168 -20.11 5.06 15.83
CA LEU A 168 -19.90 4.93 17.28
C LEU A 168 -19.00 6.04 17.84
N SER A 169 -18.04 6.56 17.06
CA SER A 169 -17.18 7.67 17.49
C SER A 169 -17.93 8.99 17.76
N LYS A 170 -19.16 9.12 17.26
CA LYS A 170 -20.04 10.29 17.49
C LYS A 170 -20.80 10.22 18.81
N MET A 171 -20.83 9.05 19.45
CA MET A 171 -21.59 8.80 20.67
C MET A 171 -20.68 8.98 21.89
N ASN A 172 -21.26 9.38 23.03
CA ASN A 172 -20.52 9.47 24.28
C ASN A 172 -20.30 8.06 24.86
N ALA A 173 -19.28 7.91 25.70
CA ALA A 173 -19.01 6.65 26.39
C ALA A 173 -20.20 6.16 27.25
N SER A 174 -21.03 7.08 27.75
CA SER A 174 -22.24 6.78 28.53
C SER A 174 -23.47 6.42 27.69
N ASP A 175 -23.39 6.57 26.36
CA ASP A 175 -24.51 6.29 25.47
C ASP A 175 -24.62 4.78 25.23
N THR A 176 -25.79 4.34 24.77
CA THR A 176 -26.05 2.95 24.41
C THR A 176 -26.55 2.85 22.97
N VAL A 177 -26.12 1.83 22.23
CA VAL A 177 -26.69 1.55 20.90
C VAL A 177 -28.11 1.02 21.01
N SER A 178 -29.00 1.48 20.13
CA SER A 178 -30.38 0.96 20.06
C SER A 178 -30.41 -0.49 19.56
N GLU A 179 -31.50 -1.20 19.86
CA GLU A 179 -31.66 -2.59 19.37
C GLU A 179 -31.64 -2.65 17.84
N GLU A 180 -32.28 -1.70 17.16
CA GLU A 180 -32.28 -1.58 15.70
C GLU A 180 -30.86 -1.37 15.16
N MET A 181 -30.11 -0.43 15.75
CA MET A 181 -28.74 -0.14 15.34
C MET A 181 -27.84 -1.36 15.52
N ALA A 182 -27.99 -2.08 16.62
CA ALA A 182 -27.18 -3.26 16.89
C ALA A 182 -27.53 -4.46 16.00
N ARG A 183 -28.81 -4.66 15.64
CA ARG A 183 -29.22 -5.67 14.66
C ARG A 183 -28.63 -5.38 13.28
N GLU A 184 -28.71 -4.12 12.85
CA GLU A 184 -28.12 -3.68 11.58
C GLU A 184 -26.59 -3.83 11.59
N MET A 185 -25.94 -3.46 12.69
CA MET A 185 -24.49 -3.62 12.87
C MET A 185 -24.05 -5.07 12.82
N THR A 186 -24.78 -5.95 13.50
CA THR A 186 -24.53 -7.40 13.47
C THR A 186 -24.62 -7.93 12.05
N PHE A 187 -25.67 -7.58 11.31
CA PHE A 187 -25.86 -8.01 9.92
C PHE A 187 -24.74 -7.52 9.00
N GLN A 188 -24.40 -6.23 9.06
CA GLN A 188 -23.37 -5.64 8.21
C GLN A 188 -21.98 -6.22 8.51
N LEU A 189 -21.63 -6.40 9.78
CA LEU A 189 -20.31 -6.94 10.16
C LEU A 189 -20.19 -8.45 9.92
N ASP A 190 -21.27 -9.22 10.04
CA ASP A 190 -21.26 -10.63 9.62
C ASP A 190 -21.04 -10.76 8.11
N ASN A 191 -21.70 -9.92 7.31
CA ASN A 191 -21.45 -9.83 5.87
C ASN A 191 -20.00 -9.41 5.57
N ALA A 192 -19.48 -8.39 6.24
CA ALA A 192 -18.09 -7.95 6.10
C ALA A 192 -17.10 -9.08 6.39
N TYR A 193 -17.34 -9.86 7.46
CA TYR A 193 -16.52 -11.01 7.82
C TYR A 193 -16.59 -12.14 6.79
N ASN A 194 -17.78 -12.39 6.22
CA ASN A 194 -17.93 -13.36 5.13
C ASN A 194 -17.23 -12.90 3.85
N ASP A 195 -17.29 -11.61 3.52
CA ASP A 195 -16.57 -11.05 2.37
C ASP A 195 -15.05 -11.10 2.58
N LEU A 196 -14.57 -10.82 3.79
CA LEU A 196 -13.17 -11.01 4.17
C LEU A 196 -12.74 -12.47 3.92
N LYS A 197 -13.52 -13.46 4.38
CA LYS A 197 -13.22 -14.88 4.12
C LYS A 197 -13.17 -15.24 2.64
N LYS A 198 -14.00 -14.61 1.79
CA LYS A 198 -13.94 -14.82 0.33
C LYS A 198 -12.66 -14.25 -0.25
N ILE A 199 -12.28 -13.04 0.14
CA ILE A 199 -11.04 -12.37 -0.30
C ILE A 199 -9.80 -13.16 0.12
N LEU A 200 -9.79 -13.74 1.32
CA LEU A 200 -8.66 -14.52 1.81
C LEU A 200 -8.54 -15.92 1.16
N LYS A 201 -9.59 -16.38 0.46
CA LYS A 201 -9.60 -17.66 -0.26
C LYS A 201 -9.27 -17.52 -1.75
N SER A 202 -9.37 -16.32 -2.31
CA SER A 202 -9.06 -16.02 -3.72
C SER A 202 -7.57 -15.78 -3.92
#